data_AF-A0AAV7CTP8-F1
#
_entry.id   AF-A0AAV7CTP8-F1
#
_cell.length_a   1.000
_cell.length_b   1.000
_cell.length_c   1.000
_cell.angle_alpha   90.00
_cell.angle_beta   90.00
_cell.angle_gamma   90.00
#
_symmetry.space_group_name_H-M   'P 1'
#
loop_
_entity.id
_entity.type
_entity.pdbx_description
1 polymer ?
#
loop_
_entity_poly.entity_id
_entity_poly.type
_entity_poly.pdbx_seq_one_letter_code
_entity_poly.pdbx_strand_id
1 'polypeptide(L)'
;MNTLQCNVSTLAEELKNGLKWGSLVTLLERVSKEVSWFNESSQPPTDPSWKFTSEALLLLLCLKECMIELAKSFQPTKSNLRTPEGAPPLSPDVLSIAQQKTVQSAFQFVVSMGICPYLLPGIGLPLQHRSEFGALVCSMVSCDLPQVCTRKLYITCMSLLEVSRHPSLGSLLFTQHLGDLMAGLCQLGYCPTKVKADQSTEGSLKTLIESERGKCKEALRELLDQIYPPLVIRELLILQGGPKQAPRPSGAAASLQRSPAPAWLRHLSGQLLSERLMRPNGVQAVARGILEDAGVF
;
A
#
# COMPACT_ATOMS: atom_id res chain seq x y z
N MET A 1 -22.51 0.20 -1.84
CA MET A 1 -22.14 1.16 -2.92
C MET A 1 -22.58 2.58 -2.63
N ASN A 2 -23.84 2.83 -2.23
CA ASN A 2 -24.36 4.19 -2.00
C ASN A 2 -23.55 5.05 -1.03
N THR A 3 -22.99 4.50 0.05
CA THR A 3 -22.21 5.28 1.04
C THR A 3 -20.89 5.82 0.48
N LEU A 4 -20.12 5.02 -0.26
CA LEU A 4 -18.84 5.48 -0.86
C LEU A 4 -19.09 6.57 -1.89
N GLN A 5 -20.11 6.38 -2.73
CA GLN A 5 -20.50 7.37 -3.72
C GLN A 5 -21.00 8.66 -3.04
N CYS A 6 -21.79 8.55 -1.97
CA CYS A 6 -22.21 9.68 -1.16
C CYS A 6 -21.00 10.42 -0.59
N ASN A 7 -20.06 9.73 0.04
CA ASN A 7 -18.84 10.34 0.60
C ASN A 7 -18.02 11.09 -0.45
N VAL A 8 -17.87 10.53 -1.65
CA VAL A 8 -17.17 11.19 -2.76
C VAL A 8 -17.94 12.42 -3.25
N SER A 9 -19.26 12.34 -3.36
CA SER A 9 -20.09 13.49 -3.74
C SER A 9 -20.04 14.60 -2.68
N THR A 10 -20.14 14.25 -1.39
CA THR A 10 -20.02 15.18 -0.27
C THR A 10 -18.65 15.85 -0.26
N LEU A 11 -17.57 15.10 -0.48
CA LEU A 11 -16.22 15.68 -0.61
C LEU A 11 -16.16 16.68 -1.78
N ALA A 12 -16.71 16.32 -2.94
CA ALA A 12 -16.73 17.19 -4.11
C ALA A 12 -17.56 18.46 -3.88
N GLU A 13 -18.68 18.37 -3.16
CA GLU A 13 -19.52 19.50 -2.79
C GLU A 13 -18.81 20.41 -1.78
N GLU A 14 -18.18 19.86 -0.75
CA GLU A 14 -17.39 20.60 0.24
C GLU A 14 -16.24 21.36 -0.44
N LEU A 15 -15.50 20.71 -1.35
CA LEU A 15 -14.41 21.34 -2.10
C LEU A 15 -14.89 22.48 -3.01
N LYS A 16 -16.10 22.38 -3.58
CA LYS A 16 -16.69 23.43 -4.43
C LYS A 16 -17.25 24.60 -3.64
N ASN A 17 -17.94 24.31 -2.52
CA ASN A 17 -18.69 25.30 -1.76
C ASN A 17 -17.85 26.02 -0.71
N GLY A 18 -16.76 25.41 -0.24
CA GLY A 18 -15.91 26.01 0.77
C GLY A 18 -14.93 27.02 0.20
N LEU A 19 -15.18 28.32 0.41
CA LEU A 19 -14.23 29.41 0.13
C LEU A 19 -12.84 29.18 0.76
N LYS A 20 -12.80 28.40 1.86
CA LYS A 20 -11.59 28.05 2.61
C LYS A 20 -10.71 26.97 1.97
N TRP A 21 -11.19 26.27 0.94
CA TRP A 21 -10.50 25.11 0.34
C TRP A 21 -9.76 25.40 -0.96
N GLY A 22 -9.72 26.66 -1.42
CA GLY A 22 -9.09 27.02 -2.69
C GLY A 22 -7.64 26.54 -2.81
N SER A 23 -6.84 26.67 -1.74
CA SER A 23 -5.46 26.16 -1.70
C SER A 23 -5.37 24.65 -1.84
N LEU A 24 -6.30 23.90 -1.23
CA LEU A 24 -6.37 22.45 -1.34
C LEU A 24 -6.77 22.02 -2.76
N VAL A 25 -7.74 22.70 -3.39
CA VAL A 25 -8.15 22.41 -4.78
C VAL A 25 -6.98 22.64 -5.74
N THR A 26 -6.26 23.76 -5.61
CA THR A 26 -5.06 24.03 -6.41
C THR A 26 -3.97 22.97 -6.18
N LEU A 27 -3.79 22.54 -4.93
CA LEU A 27 -2.83 21.50 -4.59
C LEU A 27 -3.23 20.14 -5.19
N LEU A 28 -4.51 19.77 -5.13
CA LEU A 28 -5.05 18.55 -5.73
C LEU A 28 -4.81 18.52 -7.23
N GLU A 29 -5.09 19.62 -7.94
CA GLU A 29 -4.82 19.72 -9.37
C GLU A 29 -3.33 19.62 -9.70
N ARG A 30 -2.47 20.25 -8.88
CA ARG A 30 -1.01 20.19 -9.06
C ARG A 30 -0.49 18.77 -8.86
N VAL A 31 -0.81 18.14 -7.74
CA VAL A 31 -0.37 16.77 -7.40
C VAL A 31 -0.89 15.77 -8.42
N SER A 32 -2.15 15.91 -8.86
CA SER A 32 -2.73 15.04 -9.90
C SER A 32 -1.98 15.15 -11.24
N LYS A 33 -1.49 16.35 -11.60
CA LYS A 33 -0.67 16.55 -12.81
C LYS A 33 0.75 16.01 -12.68
N GLU A 34 1.37 16.18 -11.52
CA GLU A 34 2.75 15.72 -11.25
C GLU A 34 2.84 14.19 -11.24
N VAL A 35 1.80 13.52 -10.75
CA VAL A 35 1.78 12.07 -10.64
C VAL A 35 1.27 11.44 -11.95
N SER A 36 2.21 11.18 -12.87
CA SER A 36 1.93 10.73 -14.24
C SER A 36 1.00 9.52 -14.33
N TRP A 37 1.06 8.60 -13.36
CA TRP A 37 0.27 7.36 -13.38
C TRP A 37 -1.23 7.54 -13.09
N PHE A 38 -1.66 8.67 -12.51
CA PHE A 38 -3.10 8.98 -12.35
C PHE A 38 -3.76 9.38 -13.68
N ASN A 39 -3.06 10.11 -14.54
CA ASN A 39 -3.61 10.68 -15.78
C ASN A 39 -3.71 9.65 -16.93
N GLU A 40 -2.95 8.56 -16.85
CA GLU A 40 -2.93 7.49 -17.85
C GLU A 40 -4.14 6.53 -17.74
N SER A 41 -5.03 6.73 -16.77
CA SER A 41 -6.32 6.03 -16.68
C SER A 41 -7.28 6.63 -17.71
N SER A 42 -7.20 6.20 -18.97
CA SER A 42 -8.00 6.72 -20.10
C SER A 42 -9.52 6.51 -19.99
N GLN A 43 -10.03 6.00 -18.87
CA GLN A 43 -11.47 5.91 -18.62
C GLN A 43 -11.83 6.52 -17.25
N PRO A 44 -12.93 7.29 -17.18
CA PRO A 44 -13.43 7.79 -15.91
C PRO A 44 -13.76 6.61 -15.00
N PRO A 45 -13.46 6.70 -13.69
CA PRO A 45 -13.76 5.64 -12.75
C PRO A 45 -15.27 5.50 -12.58
N THR A 46 -15.90 4.59 -13.32
CA THR A 46 -17.32 4.23 -13.13
C THR A 46 -17.53 3.48 -11.81
N ASP A 47 -16.49 2.78 -11.35
CA ASP A 47 -16.48 2.04 -10.10
C ASP A 47 -16.38 2.99 -8.89
N PRO A 48 -17.42 3.07 -8.03
CA PRO A 48 -17.44 3.98 -6.89
C PRO A 48 -16.39 3.63 -5.84
N SER A 49 -15.96 2.36 -5.75
CA SER A 49 -14.90 1.95 -4.83
C SER A 49 -13.54 2.45 -5.27
N TRP A 50 -13.26 2.38 -6.57
CA TRP A 50 -12.05 2.92 -7.15
C TRP A 50 -12.02 4.45 -7.08
N LYS A 51 -13.14 5.12 -7.36
CA LYS A 51 -13.22 6.59 -7.24
C LYS A 51 -12.93 7.05 -5.81
N PHE A 52 -13.52 6.39 -4.81
CA PHE A 52 -13.19 6.68 -3.42
C PHE A 52 -11.70 6.45 -3.11
N THR A 53 -11.14 5.33 -3.58
CA THR A 53 -9.72 5.00 -3.37
C THR A 53 -8.79 6.02 -4.01
N SER A 54 -9.09 6.48 -5.24
CA SER A 54 -8.28 7.48 -5.93
C SER A 54 -8.32 8.84 -5.23
N GLU A 55 -9.49 9.27 -4.74
CA GLU A 55 -9.62 10.52 -3.98
C GLU A 55 -8.84 10.44 -2.65
N ALA A 56 -8.94 9.31 -1.93
CA ALA A 56 -8.19 9.11 -0.70
C ALA A 56 -6.67 9.11 -0.93
N LEU A 57 -6.19 8.50 -2.02
CA LEU A 57 -4.78 8.55 -2.42
C LEU A 57 -4.32 9.96 -2.74
N LEU A 58 -5.10 10.73 -3.51
CA LEU A 58 -4.79 12.12 -3.83
C LEU A 58 -4.70 12.98 -2.56
N LEU A 59 -5.66 12.81 -1.63
CA LEU A 59 -5.62 13.52 -0.35
C LEU A 59 -4.39 13.16 0.50
N LEU A 60 -3.95 11.90 0.49
CA LEU A 60 -2.72 11.48 1.18
C LEU A 60 -1.46 12.08 0.54
N LEU A 61 -1.41 12.18 -0.79
CA LEU A 61 -0.33 12.84 -1.51
C LEU A 61 -0.33 14.35 -1.23
N CYS A 62 -1.49 15.00 -1.22
CA CYS A 62 -1.61 16.41 -0.83
C CYS A 62 -1.19 16.62 0.62
N LEU A 63 -1.55 15.72 1.54
CA LEU A 63 -1.10 15.78 2.93
C LEU A 63 0.43 15.71 3.01
N LYS A 64 1.07 14.79 2.28
CA LYS A 64 2.53 14.72 2.18
C LYS A 64 3.12 16.06 1.73
N GLU A 65 2.65 16.62 0.63
CA GLU A 65 3.20 17.88 0.09
C GLU A 65 2.99 19.04 1.07
N CYS A 66 1.82 19.12 1.72
CA CYS A 66 1.57 20.09 2.77
C CYS A 66 2.56 19.96 3.94
N MET A 67 2.81 18.73 4.42
CA MET A 67 3.77 18.49 5.49
C MET A 67 5.17 18.95 5.09
N ILE A 68 5.64 18.56 3.90
CA ILE A 68 6.95 18.97 3.38
C ILE A 68 7.08 20.50 3.32
N GLU A 69 6.08 21.22 2.82
CA GLU A 69 6.12 22.68 2.73
C GLU A 69 6.07 23.37 4.11
N LEU A 70 5.27 22.83 5.04
CA LEU A 70 5.23 23.33 6.41
C LEU A 70 6.57 23.08 7.14
N ALA A 71 7.18 21.91 6.94
CA ALA A 71 8.49 21.57 7.49
C ALA A 71 9.58 22.53 7.03
N LYS A 72 9.60 22.87 5.73
CA LYS A 72 10.57 23.80 5.14
C LYS A 72 10.44 25.22 5.71
N SER A 73 9.21 25.65 6.02
CA SER A 73 8.93 26.98 6.57
C SER A 73 9.08 27.04 8.10
N PHE A 74 9.25 25.90 8.77
CA PHE A 74 9.36 25.82 10.22
C PHE A 74 10.73 26.29 10.73
N GLN A 75 10.72 27.32 11.56
CA GLN A 75 11.89 27.79 12.30
C GLN A 75 11.64 27.60 13.80
N PRO A 76 12.31 26.64 14.45
CA PRO A 76 12.10 26.40 15.88
C PRO A 76 12.56 27.62 16.68
N THR A 77 11.67 28.17 17.51
CA THR A 77 12.03 29.21 18.47
C THR A 77 13.00 28.63 19.50
N LYS A 78 14.06 29.38 19.87
CA LYS A 78 15.01 28.94 20.91
C LYS A 78 14.25 28.67 22.22
N SER A 79 14.40 27.47 22.78
CA SER A 79 13.73 27.08 24.02
C SER A 79 14.13 28.01 25.16
N ASN A 80 13.15 28.62 25.85
CA ASN A 80 13.40 29.34 27.07
C ASN A 80 13.67 28.33 28.20
N LEU A 81 14.93 28.17 28.59
CA LEU A 81 15.39 27.26 29.67
C LEU A 81 14.85 27.59 31.08
N ARG A 82 13.91 28.54 31.20
CA ARG A 82 13.44 29.10 32.48
C ARG A 82 12.11 28.54 32.98
N THR A 83 11.42 27.73 32.19
CA THR A 83 10.17 27.06 32.62
C THR A 83 10.25 25.55 32.36
N PRO A 84 9.73 24.70 33.27
CA PRO A 84 9.67 23.25 33.08
C PRO A 84 8.77 22.82 31.90
N GLU A 85 7.94 23.73 31.37
CA GLU A 85 7.16 23.56 30.13
C GLU A 85 7.93 23.98 28.85
N GLY A 86 9.23 24.32 28.95
CA GLY A 86 10.06 24.84 27.86
C GLY A 86 10.46 23.84 26.77
N ALA A 87 9.60 22.87 26.44
CA ALA A 87 9.83 21.98 25.30
C ALA A 87 9.78 22.80 23.99
N PRO A 88 10.75 22.62 23.07
CA PRO A 88 10.67 23.25 21.76
C PRO A 88 9.37 22.85 21.06
N PRO A 89 8.77 23.75 20.25
CA PRO A 89 7.59 23.41 19.47
C PRO A 89 7.88 22.20 18.58
N LEU A 90 6.94 21.27 18.51
CA LEU A 90 7.05 20.10 17.64
C LEU A 90 7.06 20.56 16.17
N SER A 91 7.82 19.82 15.34
CA SER A 91 7.78 20.04 13.89
C SER A 91 6.34 19.92 13.39
N PRO A 92 5.91 20.72 12.39
CA PRO A 92 4.59 20.59 11.78
C PRO A 92 4.32 19.21 11.15
N ASP A 93 5.36 18.40 10.97
CA ASP A 93 5.27 17.02 10.46
C ASP A 93 4.87 15.99 11.53
N VAL A 94 4.73 16.42 12.78
CA VAL A 94 4.30 15.59 13.90
C VAL A 94 2.79 15.62 13.99
N LEU A 95 2.16 14.56 13.50
CA LEU A 95 0.72 14.37 13.59
C LEU A 95 0.30 14.06 15.02
N SER A 96 -0.76 14.72 15.49
CA SER A 96 -1.45 14.37 16.75
C SER A 96 -2.04 12.96 16.69
N ILE A 97 -2.35 12.37 17.84
CA ILE A 97 -2.96 11.02 17.93
C ILE A 97 -4.24 10.92 17.10
N ALA A 98 -5.08 11.97 17.13
CA ALA A 98 -6.30 12.01 16.35
C ALA A 98 -6.01 12.00 14.83
N GLN A 99 -5.07 12.83 14.38
CA GLN A 99 -4.65 12.87 12.98
C GLN A 99 -4.00 11.56 12.53
N GLN A 100 -3.16 10.94 13.36
CA GLN A 100 -2.57 9.63 13.08
C GLN A 100 -3.64 8.57 12.86
N LYS A 101 -4.66 8.51 13.72
CA LYS A 101 -5.80 7.59 13.56
C LYS A 101 -6.56 7.86 12.26
N THR A 102 -6.78 9.12 11.89
CA THR A 102 -7.42 9.47 10.62
C THR A 102 -6.60 9.00 9.42
N VAL A 103 -5.28 9.23 9.43
CA VAL A 103 -4.36 8.81 8.36
C VAL A 103 -4.26 7.28 8.29
N GLN A 104 -4.18 6.59 9.42
CA GLN A 104 -4.19 5.12 9.47
C GLN A 104 -5.49 4.54 8.89
N SER A 105 -6.64 5.10 9.24
CA SER A 105 -7.92 4.71 8.63
C SER A 105 -7.92 4.94 7.11
N ALA A 106 -7.36 6.05 6.64
CA ALA A 106 -7.23 6.32 5.21
C ALA A 106 -6.33 5.27 4.52
N PHE A 107 -5.19 4.92 5.10
CA PHE A 107 -4.35 3.83 4.59
C PHE A 107 -5.08 2.49 4.58
N GLN A 108 -5.81 2.17 5.65
CA GLN A 108 -6.58 0.94 5.73
C GLN A 108 -7.61 0.85 4.60
N PHE A 109 -8.34 1.94 4.32
CA PHE A 109 -9.29 1.98 3.20
C PHE A 109 -8.58 1.82 1.85
N VAL A 110 -7.50 2.57 1.62
CA VAL A 110 -6.73 2.52 0.38
C VAL A 110 -6.14 1.14 0.14
N VAL A 111 -5.60 0.48 1.16
CA VAL A 111 -5.02 -0.86 1.02
C VAL A 111 -6.14 -1.90 0.83
N SER A 112 -7.22 -1.81 1.59
CA SER A 112 -8.34 -2.76 1.53
C SER A 112 -9.12 -2.72 0.22
N MET A 113 -9.16 -1.56 -0.47
CA MET A 113 -9.87 -1.39 -1.74
C MET A 113 -8.93 -1.29 -2.96
N GLY A 114 -7.72 -0.78 -2.77
CA GLY A 114 -6.75 -0.49 -3.82
C GLY A 114 -5.62 -1.52 -3.98
N ILE A 115 -5.42 -2.41 -3.02
CA ILE A 115 -4.44 -3.50 -3.10
C ILE A 115 -5.11 -4.86 -2.98
N CYS A 116 -5.67 -5.16 -1.80
CA CYS A 116 -6.13 -6.50 -1.44
C CYS A 116 -7.07 -7.16 -2.47
N PRO A 117 -8.06 -6.47 -3.06
CA PRO A 117 -8.99 -7.07 -4.02
C PRO A 117 -8.34 -7.40 -5.37
N TYR A 118 -7.18 -6.81 -5.67
CA TYR A 118 -6.48 -6.96 -6.94
C TYR A 118 -5.28 -7.92 -6.85
N LEU A 119 -5.02 -8.49 -5.67
CA LEU A 119 -4.03 -9.55 -5.50
C LEU A 119 -4.57 -10.89 -6.00
N LEU A 120 -3.73 -11.67 -6.67
CA LEU A 120 -4.09 -13.02 -7.09
C LEU A 120 -4.22 -13.94 -5.88
N PRO A 121 -5.05 -14.99 -5.95
CA PRO A 121 -5.16 -15.98 -4.88
C PRO A 121 -3.80 -16.54 -4.46
N GLY A 122 -3.57 -16.58 -3.15
CA GLY A 122 -2.32 -17.04 -2.53
C GLY A 122 -1.22 -15.98 -2.43
N ILE A 123 -1.44 -14.77 -2.94
CA ILE A 123 -0.50 -13.64 -2.80
C ILE A 123 -0.97 -12.75 -1.65
N GLY A 124 -0.09 -12.49 -0.67
CA GLY A 124 -0.44 -11.71 0.52
C GLY A 124 -1.32 -12.48 1.51
N LEU A 125 -1.93 -11.75 2.45
CA LEU A 125 -2.94 -12.29 3.37
C LEU A 125 -4.30 -11.70 2.97
N PRO A 126 -5.26 -12.52 2.50
CA PRO A 126 -6.57 -12.03 2.06
C PRO A 126 -7.30 -11.23 3.14
N LEU A 127 -8.07 -10.22 2.73
CA LEU A 127 -8.76 -9.31 3.64
C LEU A 127 -9.78 -10.03 4.55
N GLN A 128 -10.37 -11.12 4.09
CA GLN A 128 -11.30 -11.96 4.86
C GLN A 128 -10.67 -12.57 6.11
N HIS A 129 -9.34 -12.75 6.12
CA HIS A 129 -8.61 -13.24 7.28
C HIS A 129 -8.18 -12.13 8.24
N ARG A 130 -8.34 -10.86 7.84
CA ARG A 130 -7.93 -9.68 8.61
C ARG A 130 -9.11 -8.91 9.19
N SER A 131 -10.29 -9.07 8.60
CA SER A 131 -11.50 -8.36 9.01
C SER A 131 -12.75 -9.17 8.71
N GLU A 132 -13.71 -9.15 9.64
CA GLU A 132 -15.06 -9.68 9.47
C GLU A 132 -15.80 -9.04 8.27
N PHE A 133 -15.43 -7.81 7.91
CA PHE A 133 -15.97 -7.09 6.76
C PHE A 133 -15.23 -7.37 5.44
N GLY A 134 -14.20 -8.22 5.45
CA GLY A 134 -13.35 -8.43 4.28
C GLY A 134 -14.12 -9.00 3.08
N ALA A 135 -15.08 -9.90 3.31
CA ALA A 135 -15.94 -10.44 2.25
C ALA A 135 -16.82 -9.34 1.62
N LEU A 136 -17.34 -8.43 2.46
CA LEU A 136 -18.16 -7.31 2.04
C LEU A 136 -17.36 -6.33 1.17
N VAL A 137 -16.14 -5.98 1.57
CA VAL A 137 -15.25 -5.12 0.76
C VAL A 137 -14.94 -5.77 -0.59
N CYS A 138 -14.60 -7.06 -0.63
CA CYS A 138 -14.37 -7.77 -1.90
C CYS A 138 -15.61 -7.78 -2.80
N SER A 139 -16.82 -7.89 -2.23
CA SER A 139 -18.07 -7.81 -3.00
C SER A 139 -18.39 -6.41 -3.52
N MET A 140 -17.87 -5.35 -2.89
CA MET A 140 -18.06 -3.97 -3.31
C MET A 140 -17.16 -3.54 -4.46
N VAL A 141 -16.02 -4.21 -4.64
CA VAL A 141 -15.04 -3.87 -5.67
C VAL A 141 -15.39 -4.63 -6.94
N SER A 142 -15.86 -3.88 -7.95
CA SER A 142 -16.08 -4.42 -9.28
C SER A 142 -14.76 -4.42 -10.04
N CYS A 143 -14.37 -5.56 -10.60
CA CYS A 143 -13.26 -5.63 -11.53
C CYS A 143 -13.65 -6.42 -12.78
N ASP A 144 -13.98 -5.68 -13.83
CA ASP A 144 -14.53 -6.26 -15.05
C ASP A 144 -13.43 -6.85 -15.96
N LEU A 145 -12.19 -6.34 -15.85
CA LEU A 145 -11.07 -6.74 -16.70
C LEU A 145 -9.75 -6.85 -15.90
N PRO A 146 -8.97 -7.94 -16.04
CA PRO A 146 -7.70 -8.14 -15.32
C PRO A 146 -6.67 -7.02 -15.50
N GLN A 147 -6.66 -6.38 -16.67
CA GLN A 147 -5.75 -5.27 -16.99
C GLN A 147 -6.11 -4.01 -16.20
N VAL A 148 -7.40 -3.72 -16.05
CA VAL A 148 -7.88 -2.63 -15.21
C VAL A 148 -7.51 -2.88 -13.75
N CYS A 149 -7.69 -4.11 -13.24
CA CYS A 149 -7.26 -4.48 -11.89
C CYS A 149 -5.76 -4.27 -11.69
N THR A 150 -4.95 -4.72 -12.66
CA THR A 150 -3.48 -4.56 -12.63
C THR A 150 -3.08 -3.10 -12.62
N ARG A 151 -3.76 -2.25 -13.41
CA ARG A 151 -3.50 -0.81 -13.45
C ARG A 151 -3.88 -0.12 -12.13
N LYS A 152 -5.04 -0.46 -11.55
CA LYS A 152 -5.48 0.05 -10.24
C LYS A 152 -4.50 -0.33 -9.13
N LEU A 153 -4.03 -1.57 -9.12
CA LEU A 153 -2.99 -2.06 -8.20
C LEU A 153 -1.68 -1.28 -8.38
N TYR A 154 -1.22 -1.09 -9.61
CA TYR A 154 -0.03 -0.30 -9.92
C TYR A 154 -0.13 1.13 -9.39
N ILE A 155 -1.21 1.85 -9.74
CA ILE A 155 -1.45 3.23 -9.28
C ILE A 155 -1.44 3.28 -7.76
N THR A 156 -2.08 2.33 -7.08
CA THR A 156 -2.14 2.31 -5.61
C THR A 156 -0.77 2.07 -5.01
N CYS A 157 -0.02 1.05 -5.46
CA CYS A 157 1.31 0.75 -4.94
C CYS A 157 2.28 1.92 -5.15
N MET A 158 2.31 2.51 -6.34
CA MET A 158 3.21 3.63 -6.64
C MET A 158 2.85 4.89 -5.86
N SER A 159 1.55 5.18 -5.69
CA SER A 159 1.11 6.33 -4.90
C SER A 159 1.42 6.15 -3.41
N LEU A 160 1.24 4.96 -2.85
CA LEU A 160 1.61 4.68 -1.47
C LEU A 160 3.12 4.76 -1.25
N LEU A 161 3.93 4.28 -2.19
CA LEU A 161 5.38 4.46 -2.16
C LEU A 161 5.75 5.95 -2.18
N GLU A 162 5.09 6.76 -3.02
CA GLU A 162 5.29 8.20 -3.08
C GLU A 162 4.95 8.89 -1.76
N VAL A 163 3.84 8.51 -1.12
CA VAL A 163 3.44 8.98 0.22
C VAL A 163 4.47 8.58 1.26
N SER A 164 4.99 7.35 1.18
CA SER A 164 5.91 6.78 2.16
C SER A 164 7.29 7.46 2.20
N ARG A 165 7.63 8.26 1.17
CA ARG A 165 8.85 9.08 1.17
C ARG A 165 8.88 10.09 2.29
N HIS A 166 7.73 10.48 2.83
CA HIS A 166 7.67 11.31 4.04
C HIS A 166 7.78 10.43 5.30
N PRO A 167 8.78 10.63 6.19
CA PRO A 167 9.06 9.72 7.30
C PRO A 167 7.87 9.41 8.21
N SER A 168 7.11 10.44 8.64
CA SER A 168 5.94 10.24 9.50
C SER A 168 4.84 9.40 8.84
N LEU A 169 4.63 9.58 7.54
CA LEU A 169 3.60 8.87 6.78
C LEU A 169 4.06 7.46 6.41
N GLY A 170 5.33 7.31 6.02
CA GLY A 170 5.97 6.02 5.77
C GLY A 170 5.96 5.13 7.01
N SER A 171 6.29 5.67 8.18
CA SER A 171 6.21 4.94 9.45
C SER A 171 4.80 4.41 9.70
N LEU A 172 3.77 5.24 9.53
CA LEU A 172 2.37 4.81 9.72
C LEU A 172 1.96 3.73 8.71
N LEU A 173 2.36 3.89 7.44
CA LEU A 173 2.05 2.93 6.38
C LEU A 173 2.73 1.57 6.63
N PHE A 174 4.04 1.56 6.86
CA PHE A 174 4.83 0.32 6.95
C PHE A 174 4.54 -0.47 8.22
N THR A 175 4.11 0.18 9.30
CA THR A 175 3.77 -0.51 10.55
C THR A 175 2.61 -1.50 10.36
N GLN A 176 1.68 -1.25 9.43
CA GLN A 176 0.47 -2.06 9.27
C GLN A 176 0.29 -2.68 7.88
N HIS A 177 0.86 -2.06 6.84
CA HIS A 177 0.56 -2.37 5.45
C HIS A 177 1.79 -2.72 4.60
N LEU A 178 2.95 -2.93 5.24
CA LEU A 178 4.17 -3.33 4.54
C LEU A 178 3.96 -4.63 3.74
N GLY A 179 3.39 -5.66 4.36
CA GLY A 179 3.14 -6.94 3.70
C GLY A 179 2.24 -6.84 2.48
N ASP A 180 1.20 -6.00 2.52
CA ASP A 180 0.30 -5.77 1.38
C ASP A 180 1.00 -5.03 0.24
N LEU A 181 1.79 -4.01 0.57
CA LEU A 181 2.55 -3.27 -0.43
C LEU A 181 3.61 -4.16 -1.09
N MET A 182 4.32 -4.97 -0.31
CA MET A 182 5.27 -5.96 -0.83
C MET A 182 4.58 -7.01 -1.70
N ALA A 183 3.42 -7.52 -1.30
CA ALA A 183 2.62 -8.45 -2.09
C ALA A 183 2.24 -7.86 -3.46
N GLY A 184 1.77 -6.61 -3.47
CA GLY A 184 1.43 -5.87 -4.67
C GLY A 184 2.62 -5.69 -5.60
N LEU A 185 3.76 -5.19 -5.08
CA LEU A 185 4.97 -4.99 -5.88
C LEU A 185 5.56 -6.31 -6.42
N CYS A 186 5.54 -7.38 -5.62
CA CYS A 186 5.90 -8.72 -6.07
C CYS A 186 5.03 -9.18 -7.24
N GLN A 187 3.71 -9.02 -7.14
CA GLN A 187 2.79 -9.36 -8.23
C GLN A 187 3.05 -8.53 -9.48
N LEU A 188 3.15 -7.21 -9.35
CA LEU A 188 3.33 -6.31 -10.50
C LEU A 188 4.68 -6.55 -11.21
N GLY A 189 5.75 -6.74 -10.42
CA GLY A 189 7.11 -6.91 -10.94
C GLY A 189 7.44 -8.32 -11.43
N TYR A 190 6.93 -9.37 -10.79
CA TYR A 190 7.43 -10.74 -10.98
C TYR A 190 6.36 -11.77 -11.33
N CYS A 191 5.07 -11.44 -11.30
CA CYS A 191 4.04 -12.40 -11.70
C CYS A 191 4.22 -12.81 -13.17
N PRO A 192 4.30 -14.11 -13.49
CA PRO A 192 4.41 -14.56 -14.87
C PRO A 192 3.20 -14.14 -15.70
N THR A 193 3.40 -13.37 -16.77
CA THR A 193 2.35 -13.15 -17.77
C THR A 193 2.27 -14.41 -18.61
N LYS A 194 1.13 -15.10 -18.66
CA LYS A 194 0.95 -16.24 -19.57
C LYS A 194 1.02 -15.72 -21.00
N VAL A 195 2.19 -15.75 -21.62
CA VAL A 195 2.37 -15.56 -23.06
C VAL A 195 1.87 -16.84 -23.72
N LYS A 196 0.56 -17.00 -23.87
CA LYS A 196 0.04 -17.96 -24.84
C LYS A 196 0.16 -17.29 -26.21
N ALA A 197 1.01 -17.87 -27.03
CA ALA A 197 1.26 -17.51 -28.42
C ALA A 197 0.04 -17.87 -29.29
N ASP A 198 -1.07 -17.15 -29.13
CA ASP A 198 -2.15 -17.14 -30.13
C ASP A 198 -2.17 -15.76 -30.79
N GLN A 199 -1.58 -15.72 -31.98
CA GLN A 199 -1.59 -14.59 -32.90
C GLN A 199 -2.99 -14.42 -33.50
N SER A 200 -3.94 -13.84 -32.76
CA SER A 200 -5.14 -13.26 -33.36
C SER A 200 -5.97 -12.57 -32.28
N THR A 201 -5.77 -11.27 -32.11
CA THR A 201 -6.81 -10.22 -31.93
C THR A 201 -6.06 -8.91 -31.66
N GLU A 202 -5.97 -8.07 -32.68
CA GLU A 202 -5.59 -6.66 -32.55
C GLU A 202 -6.60 -5.95 -31.63
N GLY A 203 -6.21 -5.80 -30.37
CA GLY A 203 -7.00 -5.16 -29.32
C GLY A 203 -6.22 -5.17 -28.01
N SER A 204 -4.90 -4.96 -28.09
CA SER A 204 -3.98 -5.08 -26.95
C SER A 204 -4.11 -3.85 -26.04
N LEU A 205 -5.18 -3.82 -25.25
CA LEU A 205 -5.20 -3.04 -24.02
C LEU A 205 -4.03 -3.54 -23.17
N LYS A 206 -3.10 -2.64 -22.87
CA LYS A 206 -1.73 -3.00 -22.46
C LYS A 206 -1.74 -3.63 -21.06
N THR A 207 -1.24 -4.85 -20.99
CA THR A 207 -0.58 -5.33 -19.77
C THR A 207 0.52 -4.31 -19.40
N LEU A 208 0.84 -4.14 -18.11
CA LEU A 208 1.91 -3.21 -17.68
C LEU A 208 3.13 -3.32 -18.59
N ILE A 209 3.65 -2.17 -19.02
CA ILE A 209 4.81 -2.11 -19.91
C ILE A 209 6.01 -2.64 -19.13
N GLU A 210 6.98 -3.27 -19.81
CA GLU A 210 8.18 -3.80 -19.15
C GLU A 210 8.93 -2.74 -18.32
N SER A 211 8.86 -1.46 -18.73
CA SER A 211 9.38 -0.34 -17.94
C SER A 211 8.69 -0.18 -16.58
N GLU A 212 7.36 -0.34 -16.50
CA GLU A 212 6.59 -0.26 -15.26
C GLU A 212 6.85 -1.46 -14.36
N ARG A 213 7.04 -2.64 -14.96
CA ARG A 213 7.48 -3.83 -14.22
C ARG A 213 8.87 -3.62 -13.64
N GLY A 214 9.79 -3.04 -14.41
CA GLY A 214 11.11 -2.61 -13.96
C GLY A 214 11.02 -1.68 -12.75
N LYS A 215 10.21 -0.62 -12.84
CA LYS A 215 9.95 0.30 -11.72
C LYS A 215 9.42 -0.42 -10.48
N CYS A 216 8.51 -1.38 -10.62
CA CYS A 216 8.01 -2.16 -9.50
C CYS A 216 9.11 -3.03 -8.85
N LYS A 217 10.00 -3.63 -9.66
CA LYS A 217 11.13 -4.42 -9.16
C LYS A 217 12.14 -3.55 -8.41
N GLU A 218 12.44 -2.37 -8.93
CA GLU A 218 13.33 -1.38 -8.31
C GLU A 218 12.74 -0.86 -7.00
N ALA A 219 11.49 -0.42 -7.03
CA ALA A 219 10.78 0.06 -5.85
C ALA A 219 10.70 -1.00 -4.74
N LEU A 220 10.48 -2.28 -5.10
CA LEU A 220 10.55 -3.37 -4.12
C LEU A 220 11.94 -3.46 -3.48
N ARG A 221 13.01 -3.39 -4.27
CA ARG A 221 14.38 -3.47 -3.72
C ARG A 221 14.70 -2.30 -2.80
N GLU A 222 14.36 -1.08 -3.22
CA GLU A 222 14.53 0.13 -2.40
C GLU A 222 13.77 0.02 -1.08
N LEU A 223 12.51 -0.44 -1.13
CA LEU A 223 11.68 -0.65 0.06
C LEU A 223 12.32 -1.65 1.03
N LEU A 224 12.84 -2.77 0.53
CA LEU A 224 13.48 -3.81 1.34
C LEU A 224 14.83 -3.36 1.94
N ASP A 225 15.44 -2.31 1.40
CA ASP A 225 16.73 -1.78 1.84
C ASP A 225 16.57 -0.64 2.85
N GLN A 226 15.44 0.08 2.80
CA GLN A 226 15.14 1.19 3.71
C GLN A 226 14.51 0.74 5.03
N ILE A 227 13.81 -0.38 5.05
CA ILE A 227 13.05 -0.83 6.21
C ILE A 227 13.91 -1.69 7.15
N TYR A 228 13.61 -1.61 8.45
CA TYR A 228 14.22 -2.45 9.48
C TYR A 228 14.23 -3.93 9.05
N PRO A 229 15.41 -4.56 8.86
CA PRO A 229 15.50 -5.86 8.21
C PRO A 229 14.67 -6.98 8.85
N PRO A 230 14.53 -7.06 10.19
CA PRO A 230 13.66 -8.05 10.83
C PRO A 230 12.18 -7.97 10.39
N LEU A 231 11.64 -6.76 10.18
CA LEU A 231 10.27 -6.60 9.66
C LEU A 231 10.17 -7.12 8.23
N VAL A 232 11.15 -6.79 7.38
CA VAL A 232 11.21 -7.29 6.00
C VAL A 232 11.25 -8.82 5.97
N ILE A 233 12.08 -9.43 6.81
CA ILE A 233 12.21 -10.89 6.89
C ILE A 233 10.89 -11.52 7.32
N ARG A 234 10.23 -10.95 8.33
CA ARG A 234 8.90 -11.40 8.79
C ARG A 234 7.88 -11.38 7.66
N GLU A 235 7.77 -10.27 6.92
CA GLU A 235 6.84 -10.15 5.80
C GLU A 235 7.18 -11.12 4.65
N LEU A 236 8.47 -11.31 4.33
CA LEU A 236 8.89 -12.29 3.31
C LEU A 236 8.55 -13.74 3.70
N LEU A 237 8.69 -14.09 4.98
CA LEU A 237 8.30 -15.42 5.49
C LEU A 237 6.78 -15.62 5.40
N ILE A 238 5.99 -14.58 5.70
CA ILE A 238 4.53 -14.60 5.54
C ILE A 238 4.15 -14.76 4.05
N LEU A 239 4.83 -14.05 3.14
CA LEU A 239 4.60 -14.14 1.69
C LEU A 239 5.02 -15.47 1.09
N GLN A 240 6.04 -16.13 1.64
CA GLN A 240 6.44 -17.49 1.26
C GLN A 240 5.37 -18.54 1.63
N GLY A 241 4.40 -18.18 2.48
CA GLY A 241 3.27 -19.03 2.85
C GLY A 241 3.49 -19.91 4.08
N GLY A 242 4.55 -19.64 4.85
CA GLY A 242 4.91 -20.41 6.06
C GLY A 242 5.25 -21.89 5.80
N PRO A 243 5.69 -22.64 6.83
CA PRO A 243 5.83 -24.09 6.71
C PRO A 243 4.47 -24.71 6.40
N LYS A 244 4.43 -25.65 5.44
CA LYS A 244 3.20 -26.37 5.04
C LYS A 244 2.47 -26.84 6.29
N GLN A 245 1.30 -26.27 6.57
CA GLN A 245 0.45 -26.77 7.65
C GLN A 245 0.18 -28.26 7.36
N ALA A 246 0.47 -29.11 8.35
CA ALA A 246 0.23 -30.55 8.24
C ALA A 246 -1.23 -30.81 7.83
N PRO A 247 -1.51 -31.87 7.05
CA PRO A 247 -2.88 -32.23 6.73
C PRO A 247 -3.64 -32.50 8.03
N ARG A 248 -4.60 -31.62 8.35
CA ARG A 248 -5.49 -31.82 9.50
C ARG A 248 -6.47 -32.95 9.19
N PRO A 249 -6.92 -33.70 10.22
CA PRO A 249 -7.89 -34.78 10.06
C PRO A 249 -9.17 -34.26 9.41
N SER A 250 -9.71 -35.07 8.50
CA SER A 250 -10.90 -34.81 7.69
C SER A 250 -12.10 -34.50 8.59
N GLY A 251 -12.59 -33.25 8.59
CA GLY A 251 -13.75 -32.86 9.40
C GLY A 251 -13.87 -31.38 9.77
N ALA A 252 -12.82 -30.57 9.63
CA ALA A 252 -12.90 -29.12 9.88
C ALA A 252 -13.40 -28.37 8.63
N ALA A 253 -14.31 -27.41 8.83
CA ALA A 253 -14.92 -26.62 7.75
C ALA A 253 -13.87 -26.03 6.78
N ALA A 254 -14.06 -26.29 5.48
CA ALA A 254 -13.16 -25.88 4.39
C ALA A 254 -13.04 -24.36 4.18
N SER A 255 -13.74 -23.53 4.96
CA SER A 255 -13.98 -22.10 4.67
C SER A 255 -12.85 -21.15 5.07
N LEU A 256 -11.74 -21.63 5.67
CA LEU A 256 -10.63 -20.78 6.12
C LEU A 256 -9.25 -21.21 5.60
N GLN A 257 -9.20 -22.14 4.64
CA GLN A 257 -7.93 -22.66 4.16
C GLN A 257 -7.22 -21.62 3.27
N ARG A 258 -6.08 -21.11 3.74
CA ARG A 258 -5.23 -20.19 2.98
C ARG A 258 -4.79 -20.89 1.69
N SER A 259 -5.07 -20.26 0.55
CA SER A 259 -4.54 -20.74 -0.73
C SER A 259 -3.01 -20.74 -0.66
N PRO A 260 -2.34 -21.82 -1.10
CA PRO A 260 -0.89 -21.90 -1.03
C PRO A 260 -0.26 -20.81 -1.89
N ALA A 261 0.81 -20.19 -1.40
CA ALA A 261 1.54 -19.18 -2.16
C ALA A 261 2.02 -19.75 -3.51
N PRO A 262 1.81 -19.01 -4.63
CA PRO A 262 2.25 -19.44 -5.95
C PRO A 262 3.73 -19.82 -5.96
N ALA A 263 4.10 -20.82 -6.76
CA ALA A 263 5.49 -21.28 -6.80
C ALA A 263 6.48 -20.14 -7.09
N TRP A 264 6.19 -19.27 -8.06
CA TRP A 264 7.06 -18.14 -8.40
C TRP A 264 7.27 -17.18 -7.20
N LEU A 265 6.23 -16.94 -6.40
CA LEU A 265 6.31 -16.05 -5.23
C LEU A 265 7.13 -16.69 -4.12
N ARG A 266 7.00 -18.00 -3.92
CA ARG A 266 7.83 -18.75 -2.96
C ARG A 266 9.31 -18.71 -3.32
N HIS A 267 9.63 -18.88 -4.61
CA HIS A 267 11.02 -18.78 -5.09
C HIS A 267 11.56 -17.35 -4.93
N LEU A 268 10.78 -16.34 -5.31
CA LEU A 268 11.17 -14.94 -5.16
C LEU A 268 11.41 -14.58 -3.69
N SER A 269 10.48 -14.94 -2.80
CA SER A 269 10.59 -14.67 -1.36
C SER A 269 11.82 -15.36 -0.77
N GLY A 270 12.07 -16.62 -1.15
CA GLY A 270 13.27 -17.35 -0.75
C GLY A 270 14.58 -16.74 -1.26
N GLN A 271 14.59 -16.23 -2.50
CA GLN A 271 15.73 -15.50 -3.05
C GLN A 271 16.00 -14.21 -2.26
N LEU A 272 14.98 -13.38 -2.04
CA LEU A 272 15.10 -12.13 -1.30
C LEU A 272 15.56 -12.36 0.15
N LEU A 273 15.02 -13.38 0.82
CA LEU A 273 15.46 -13.82 2.15
C LEU A 273 16.93 -14.24 2.15
N SER A 274 17.36 -15.03 1.15
CA SER A 274 18.76 -15.46 1.02
C SER A 274 19.69 -14.27 0.80
N GLU A 275 19.33 -13.32 -0.05
CA GLU A 275 20.08 -12.08 -0.24
C GLU A 275 20.22 -11.28 1.05
N ARG A 276 19.17 -11.22 1.89
CA ARG A 276 19.25 -10.54 3.20
C ARG A 276 20.10 -11.30 4.22
N LEU A 277 20.04 -12.63 4.23
CA LEU A 277 20.87 -13.48 5.08
C LEU A 277 22.36 -13.28 4.81
N MET A 278 22.72 -13.08 3.53
CA MET A 278 24.11 -12.90 3.10
C MET A 278 24.69 -11.49 3.40
N ARG A 279 23.87 -10.56 3.90
CA ARG A 279 24.34 -9.22 4.32
C ARG A 279 25.07 -9.29 5.68
N PRO A 280 25.94 -8.32 6.00
CA PRO A 280 26.53 -8.22 7.34
C PRO A 280 25.41 -8.15 8.40
N ASN A 281 25.54 -8.95 9.46
CA ASN A 281 24.52 -9.17 10.50
C ASN A 281 23.19 -9.76 10.01
N GLY A 282 23.12 -10.28 8.78
CA GLY A 282 21.90 -10.84 8.18
C GLY A 282 21.29 -11.99 8.99
N VAL A 283 22.13 -12.88 9.52
CA VAL A 283 21.69 -13.99 10.40
C VAL A 283 21.05 -13.46 11.69
N GLN A 284 21.63 -12.43 12.30
CA GLN A 284 21.07 -11.81 13.51
C GLN A 284 19.73 -11.12 13.20
N ALA A 285 19.61 -10.47 12.04
CA ALA A 285 18.35 -9.87 11.60
C ALA A 285 17.26 -10.94 11.39
N VAL A 286 17.61 -12.10 10.85
CA VAL A 286 16.66 -13.22 10.69
C VAL A 286 16.27 -13.81 12.04
N ALA A 287 17.23 -14.06 12.92
CA ALA A 287 16.95 -14.54 14.26
C ALA A 287 16.01 -13.59 15.01
N ARG A 288 16.26 -12.27 14.95
CA ARG A 288 15.37 -11.26 15.54
C ARG A 288 13.99 -11.25 14.89
N GLY A 289 13.90 -11.28 13.56
CA GLY A 289 12.60 -11.28 12.87
C GLY A 289 11.73 -12.49 13.21
N ILE A 290 12.34 -13.64 13.52
CA ILE A 290 11.63 -14.85 13.98
C ILE A 290 11.30 -14.78 15.47
N LEU A 291 12.26 -14.34 16.31
CA LEU A 291 12.11 -14.32 17.77
C LEU A 291 11.19 -13.19 18.28
N GLU A 292 11.20 -12.02 17.63
CA GLU A 292 10.30 -10.90 17.94
C GLU A 292 8.81 -11.28 17.70
N ASP A 293 8.54 -12.29 16.87
CA ASP A 293 7.19 -12.85 16.66
C ASP A 293 6.81 -13.87 17.75
N ALA A 294 7.78 -14.61 18.30
CA ALA A 294 7.55 -15.60 19.36
C ALA A 294 7.18 -14.98 20.72
N GLY A 295 7.42 -13.68 20.92
CA GLY A 295 7.11 -12.93 22.14
C GLY A 295 5.74 -12.24 22.15
N VAL A 296 4.94 -12.38 21.09
CA VAL A 296 3.59 -11.80 20.97
C VAL A 296 2.59 -12.93 20.79
N PHE A 297 2.34 -13.68 21.86
CA PHE A 297 1.20 -14.60 22.00
C PHE A 297 0.52 -14.36 23.34
#